data_AF-A0A7S1TRZ6-F1
#
_entry.id   AF-A0A7S1TRZ6-F1
#
_cell.length_a   1.000
_cell.length_b   1.000
_cell.length_c   1.000
_cell.angle_alpha   90.00
_cell.angle_beta   90.00
_cell.angle_gamma   90.00
#
_symmetry.space_group_name_H-M   'P 1'
#
loop_
_entity.id
_entity.type
_entity.pdbx_description
1 polymer ?
#
loop_
_entity_poly.entity_id
_entity_poly.type
_entity_poly.pdbx_seq_one_letter_code
_entity_poly.pdbx_strand_id
1 'polypeptide(L)'
;DDDAELAASSGDDGDGGGGGERVADLDRQYAALGPMSHAEKTIAVVFALTALLWMLRRPNFSFFAGWGAAFPDVTDGTVALAAALSLMLLPQAPGDAAPILQWRAVNEVDWEVLFLLGGGFCLSLGFQRSGLSERIAEQLASATDGFAAALVLCCVTACALSNVVSNVATASILLPSIACVAPKQGLHPIALMGPVAVSCSFSFLLPIGTPPNALAVSTGHVTKRQMAAVGGALSVLCLALLFTLYAMGTLGLVMPLDHVPPSVAEVCKLKPDGDGARNQ
;
A
#
# COMPACT_ATOMS: atom_id res chain seq x y z
N ASP A 1 -44.06 -9.42 -41.91
CA ASP A 1 -44.54 -8.11 -41.44
C ASP A 1 -44.76 -8.09 -39.94
N ASP A 2 -43.76 -8.49 -39.13
CA ASP A 2 -43.83 -8.43 -37.66
C ASP A 2 -42.44 -8.14 -37.03
N ASP A 3 -41.60 -7.34 -37.70
CA ASP A 3 -40.27 -6.94 -37.21
C ASP A 3 -40.12 -5.40 -37.08
N ALA A 4 -41.24 -4.67 -37.01
CA ALA A 4 -41.25 -3.20 -37.01
C ALA A 4 -41.74 -2.54 -35.71
N GLU A 5 -42.03 -3.30 -34.65
CA GLU A 5 -42.70 -2.76 -33.44
C GLU A 5 -41.94 -2.98 -32.12
N LEU A 6 -40.63 -3.21 -32.18
CA LEU A 6 -39.74 -3.27 -31.00
C LEU A 6 -38.63 -2.21 -30.98
N ALA A 7 -38.65 -1.28 -31.95
CA ALA A 7 -37.65 -0.22 -32.11
C ALA A 7 -38.17 1.19 -31.77
N ALA A 8 -39.18 1.30 -30.90
CA ALA A 8 -39.77 2.58 -30.51
C ALA A 8 -40.10 2.65 -29.02
N SER A 9 -39.07 2.56 -28.16
CA SER A 9 -39.14 3.18 -26.81
C SER A 9 -37.79 3.70 -26.31
N SER A 10 -36.82 3.90 -27.22
CA SER A 10 -35.61 4.67 -26.94
C SER A 10 -35.83 6.12 -27.34
N GLY A 11 -36.13 6.98 -26.37
CA GLY A 11 -36.02 8.42 -26.56
C GLY A 11 -37.04 9.24 -25.79
N ASP A 12 -36.86 9.36 -24.46
CA ASP A 12 -37.02 10.63 -23.74
C ASP A 12 -36.44 10.53 -22.32
N ASP A 13 -35.12 10.37 -22.20
CA ASP A 13 -34.45 10.56 -20.90
C ASP A 13 -33.98 12.02 -20.81
N GLY A 14 -34.97 12.90 -20.61
CA GLY A 14 -34.77 14.25 -20.13
C GLY A 14 -34.09 14.24 -18.76
N ASP A 15 -32.92 14.87 -18.73
CA ASP A 15 -32.01 15.16 -17.63
C ASP A 15 -32.69 15.82 -16.40
N GLY A 16 -33.37 15.02 -15.56
CA GLY A 16 -33.95 15.51 -14.30
C GLY A 16 -34.60 14.47 -13.37
N GLY A 17 -34.98 13.28 -13.86
CA GLY A 17 -35.74 12.28 -13.07
C GLY A 17 -34.92 11.19 -12.36
N GLY A 18 -33.83 10.71 -12.98
CA GLY A 18 -33.11 9.51 -12.51
C GLY A 18 -32.27 9.70 -11.23
N GLY A 19 -31.95 10.94 -10.85
CA GLY A 19 -31.24 11.23 -9.61
C GLY A 19 -32.13 11.02 -8.38
N GLY A 20 -33.38 11.47 -8.44
CA GLY A 20 -34.33 11.38 -7.33
C GLY A 20 -34.71 9.94 -6.99
N GLU A 21 -34.88 9.10 -8.01
CA GLU A 21 -35.25 7.70 -7.83
C GLU A 21 -34.10 6.85 -7.23
N ARG A 22 -32.86 7.13 -7.64
CA ARG A 22 -31.66 6.50 -7.05
C ARG A 22 -31.40 6.96 -5.62
N VAL A 23 -31.61 8.25 -5.34
CA VAL A 23 -31.50 8.79 -3.96
C VAL A 23 -32.59 8.19 -3.08
N ALA A 24 -33.82 8.07 -3.57
CA ALA A 24 -34.90 7.41 -2.83
C ALA A 24 -34.62 5.91 -2.59
N ASP A 25 -33.98 5.22 -3.54
CA ASP A 25 -33.57 3.83 -3.35
C ASP A 25 -32.43 3.70 -2.33
N LEU A 26 -31.45 4.61 -2.33
CA LEU A 26 -30.40 4.68 -1.32
C LEU A 26 -30.97 4.96 0.08
N ASP A 27 -31.91 5.90 0.20
CA ASP A 27 -32.58 6.21 1.47
C ASP A 27 -33.39 5.02 1.98
N ARG A 28 -34.00 4.25 1.06
CA ARG A 28 -34.73 3.02 1.40
C ARG A 28 -33.79 1.91 1.86
N GLN A 29 -32.66 1.71 1.18
CA GLN A 29 -31.62 0.76 1.57
C GLN A 29 -30.98 1.16 2.91
N TYR A 30 -30.74 2.45 3.13
CA TYR A 30 -30.23 2.98 4.39
C TYR A 30 -31.21 2.76 5.54
N ALA A 31 -32.49 3.04 5.31
CA ALA A 31 -33.56 2.76 6.26
C ALA A 31 -33.70 1.25 6.54
N ALA A 32 -33.41 0.39 5.56
CA ALA A 32 -33.46 -1.06 5.70
C ALA A 32 -32.29 -1.65 6.53
N LEU A 33 -31.16 -0.94 6.68
CA LEU A 33 -30.02 -1.39 7.49
C LEU A 33 -30.34 -1.43 9.00
N GLY A 34 -31.26 -0.58 9.47
CA GLY A 34 -31.64 -0.52 10.88
C GLY A 34 -30.52 0.03 11.80
N PRO A 35 -30.72 -0.03 13.14
CA PRO A 35 -29.71 0.43 14.10
C PRO A 35 -28.52 -0.53 14.16
N MET A 36 -27.30 0.02 14.35
CA MET A 36 -26.06 -0.78 14.41
C MET A 36 -26.18 -1.98 15.36
N SER A 37 -25.81 -3.15 14.85
CA SER A 37 -25.81 -4.39 15.62
C SER A 37 -24.74 -4.37 16.74
N HIS A 38 -24.87 -5.26 17.72
CA HIS A 38 -23.88 -5.38 18.80
C HIS A 38 -22.50 -5.75 18.24
N ALA A 39 -22.45 -6.64 17.24
CA ALA A 39 -21.23 -7.03 16.55
C ALA A 39 -20.58 -5.84 15.85
N GLU A 40 -21.34 -5.03 15.09
CA GLU A 40 -20.82 -3.82 14.42
C GLU A 40 -20.23 -2.81 15.41
N LYS A 41 -20.91 -2.56 16.53
CA LYS A 41 -20.40 -1.67 17.58
C LYS A 41 -19.09 -2.20 18.17
N THR A 42 -19.02 -3.50 18.42
CA THR A 42 -17.82 -4.14 18.96
C THR A 42 -16.66 -4.06 17.98
N ILE A 43 -16.89 -4.33 16.69
CA ILE A 43 -15.89 -4.18 15.62
C ILE A 43 -15.41 -2.73 15.55
N ALA A 44 -16.33 -1.75 15.56
CA ALA A 44 -15.97 -0.33 15.52
C ALA A 44 -15.10 0.09 16.72
N VAL A 45 -15.42 -0.40 17.92
CA VAL A 45 -14.62 -0.14 19.12
C VAL A 45 -13.23 -0.78 19.01
N VAL A 46 -13.14 -2.06 18.65
CA VAL A 46 -11.85 -2.74 18.49
C VAL A 46 -11.00 -2.09 17.40
N PHE A 47 -11.61 -1.69 16.29
CA PHE A 47 -10.94 -0.96 15.21
C PHE A 47 -10.42 0.40 15.68
N ALA A 48 -11.24 1.19 16.37
CA ALA A 48 -10.83 2.49 16.90
C ALA A 48 -9.69 2.35 17.92
N LEU A 49 -9.76 1.36 18.82
CA LEU A 49 -8.69 1.06 19.78
C LEU A 49 -7.40 0.64 19.06
N THR A 50 -7.50 -0.19 18.03
CA THR A 50 -6.34 -0.62 17.22
C THR A 50 -5.68 0.58 16.54
N ALA A 51 -6.48 1.44 15.89
CA ALA A 51 -5.98 2.66 15.26
C ALA A 51 -5.32 3.60 16.27
N LEU A 52 -5.93 3.80 17.44
CA LEU A 52 -5.36 4.59 18.53
C LEU A 52 -4.05 4.00 19.04
N LEU A 53 -3.96 2.67 19.20
CA LEU A 53 -2.73 2.00 19.58
C LEU A 53 -1.63 2.24 18.54
N TRP A 54 -1.90 2.11 17.25
CA TRP A 54 -0.90 2.41 16.22
C TRP A 54 -0.47 3.88 16.24
N MET A 55 -1.40 4.83 16.32
CA MET A 55 -1.08 6.27 16.34
C MET A 55 -0.30 6.69 17.60
N LEU A 56 -0.59 6.08 18.75
CA LEU A 56 0.04 6.40 20.04
C LEU A 56 1.32 5.57 20.30
N ARG A 57 1.77 4.73 19.36
CA ARG A 57 2.95 3.88 19.55
C ARG A 57 4.21 4.69 19.74
N ARG A 58 4.49 5.61 18.82
CA ARG A 58 5.58 6.60 18.89
C ARG A 58 5.09 7.91 18.28
N PRO A 59 4.19 8.63 18.96
CA PRO A 59 3.72 9.90 18.47
C PRO A 59 4.85 10.92 18.62
N ASN A 60 5.00 11.79 17.63
CA ASN A 60 6.01 12.86 17.63
C ASN A 60 5.63 14.02 18.58
N PHE A 61 5.05 13.72 19.74
CA PHE A 61 4.65 14.70 20.74
C PHE A 61 5.78 14.91 21.76
N SER A 62 6.20 16.16 21.96
CA SER A 62 7.29 16.49 22.90
C SER A 62 7.03 16.08 24.36
N PHE A 63 5.77 15.85 24.74
CA PHE A 63 5.36 15.49 26.11
C PHE A 63 5.03 14.01 26.30
N PHE A 64 4.96 13.22 25.22
CA PHE A 64 4.58 11.81 25.29
C PHE A 64 5.38 11.00 24.27
N ALA A 65 6.34 10.21 24.77
CA ALA A 65 7.21 9.37 23.94
C ALA A 65 6.49 8.19 23.26
N GLY A 66 5.22 7.96 23.59
CA GLY A 66 4.45 6.81 23.11
C GLY A 66 4.61 5.57 23.98
N TRP A 67 3.63 4.67 23.90
CA TRP A 67 3.70 3.41 24.64
C TRP A 67 4.80 2.47 24.11
N GLY A 68 5.24 2.65 22.86
CA GLY A 68 6.33 1.87 22.26
C GLY A 68 7.71 2.16 22.84
N ALA A 69 7.87 3.21 23.64
CA ALA A 69 9.08 3.44 24.43
C ALA A 69 9.09 2.58 25.71
N ALA A 70 7.92 2.34 26.31
CA ALA A 70 7.78 1.49 27.49
C ALA A 70 7.79 -0.01 27.14
N PHE A 71 7.31 -0.37 25.96
CA PHE A 71 7.25 -1.76 25.47
C PHE A 71 7.95 -1.89 24.11
N PRO A 72 9.30 -1.97 24.08
CA PRO A 72 10.07 -1.99 22.84
C PRO A 72 9.82 -3.25 21.99
N ASP A 73 9.55 -4.40 22.61
CA ASP A 73 9.31 -5.67 21.92
C ASP A 73 7.89 -5.78 21.31
N VAL A 74 6.98 -4.88 21.69
CA VAL A 74 5.59 -4.87 21.19
C VAL A 74 5.56 -4.12 19.86
N THR A 75 5.19 -4.85 18.80
CA THR A 75 5.18 -4.36 17.41
C THR A 75 3.78 -4.10 16.88
N ASP A 76 3.68 -3.40 15.75
CA ASP A 76 2.39 -3.16 15.07
C ASP A 76 1.69 -4.47 14.71
N GLY A 77 2.48 -5.52 14.42
CA GLY A 77 1.99 -6.87 14.20
C GLY A 77 1.39 -7.51 15.46
N THR A 78 1.98 -7.29 16.64
CA THR A 78 1.39 -7.78 17.91
C THR A 78 0.06 -7.11 18.22
N VAL A 79 -0.08 -5.80 17.92
CA VAL A 79 -1.34 -5.07 18.07
C VAL A 79 -2.40 -5.63 17.12
N ALA A 80 -2.05 -5.88 15.86
CA ALA A 80 -2.95 -6.49 14.88
C ALA A 80 -3.42 -7.90 15.29
N LEU A 81 -2.50 -8.74 15.76
CA LEU A 81 -2.79 -10.08 16.27
C LEU A 81 -3.69 -10.02 17.50
N ALA A 82 -3.43 -9.12 18.45
CA ALA A 82 -4.26 -8.94 19.63
C ALA A 82 -5.69 -8.50 19.26
N ALA A 83 -5.83 -7.58 18.30
CA ALA A 83 -7.13 -7.15 17.77
C ALA A 83 -7.89 -8.33 17.13
N ALA A 84 -7.23 -9.09 16.25
CA ALA A 84 -7.84 -10.27 15.61
C ALA A 84 -8.26 -11.32 16.63
N LEU A 85 -7.40 -11.63 17.60
CA LEU A 85 -7.70 -12.56 18.69
C LEU A 85 -8.86 -12.05 19.57
N SER A 86 -8.92 -10.74 19.85
CA SER A 86 -10.04 -10.17 20.60
C SER A 86 -11.37 -10.37 19.87
N LEU A 87 -11.42 -10.19 18.55
CA LEU A 87 -12.63 -10.43 17.75
C LEU A 87 -13.01 -11.91 17.64
N MET A 88 -12.03 -12.82 17.76
CA MET A 88 -12.27 -14.26 17.86
C MET A 88 -12.76 -14.70 19.24
N LEU A 89 -12.59 -13.88 20.28
CA LEU A 89 -13.03 -14.18 21.65
C LEU A 89 -14.33 -13.46 22.02
N LEU A 90 -14.59 -12.30 21.43
CA LEU A 90 -15.77 -11.48 21.73
C LEU A 90 -17.02 -12.05 21.04
N PRO A 91 -18.13 -12.22 21.77
CA PRO A 91 -19.35 -12.79 21.24
C PRO A 91 -20.08 -11.80 20.32
N GLN A 92 -20.78 -12.33 19.31
CA GLN A 92 -21.54 -11.53 18.36
C GLN A 92 -22.71 -10.77 19.01
N ALA A 93 -23.33 -11.36 20.03
CA ALA A 93 -24.41 -10.77 20.81
C ALA A 93 -24.32 -11.13 22.30
N PRO A 94 -24.88 -10.31 23.22
CA PRO A 94 -24.92 -10.65 24.64
C PRO A 94 -25.69 -11.96 24.87
N GLY A 95 -25.03 -12.96 25.46
CA GLY A 95 -25.61 -14.29 25.70
C GLY A 95 -25.43 -15.29 24.55
N ASP A 96 -24.83 -14.89 23.44
CA ASP A 96 -24.41 -15.79 22.37
C ASP A 96 -22.97 -16.28 22.62
N ALA A 97 -22.70 -17.53 22.27
CA ALA A 97 -21.35 -18.13 22.35
C ALA A 97 -20.57 -17.99 21.03
N ALA A 98 -21.23 -17.63 19.93
CA ALA A 98 -20.58 -17.48 18.65
C ALA A 98 -19.71 -16.21 18.62
N PRO A 99 -18.41 -16.31 18.27
CA PRO A 99 -17.53 -15.16 18.18
C PRO A 99 -17.83 -14.33 16.94
N ILE A 100 -17.49 -13.04 16.99
CA ILE A 100 -17.64 -12.11 15.86
C ILE A 100 -16.80 -12.59 14.67
N LEU A 101 -15.53 -12.94 14.91
CA LEU A 101 -14.64 -13.47 13.88
C LEU A 101 -14.54 -14.99 14.01
N GLN A 102 -15.01 -15.70 12.98
CA GLN A 102 -14.87 -17.15 12.91
C GLN A 102 -13.53 -17.54 12.30
N TRP A 103 -13.00 -18.71 12.67
CA TRP A 103 -11.75 -19.23 12.10
C TRP A 103 -11.77 -19.29 10.56
N ARG A 104 -12.94 -19.44 9.94
CA ARG A 104 -13.09 -19.41 8.49
C ARG A 104 -12.52 -18.14 7.85
N ALA A 105 -12.54 -17.00 8.54
CA ALA A 105 -11.95 -15.75 8.05
C ALA A 105 -10.42 -15.85 7.85
N VAL A 106 -9.74 -16.76 8.56
CA VAL A 106 -8.30 -17.02 8.38
C VAL A 106 -8.01 -17.62 7.00
N ASN A 107 -8.99 -18.32 6.41
CA ASN A 107 -8.85 -18.87 5.06
C ASN A 107 -9.01 -17.80 3.97
N GLU A 108 -9.53 -16.62 4.31
CA GLU A 108 -9.68 -15.47 3.40
C GLU A 108 -8.43 -14.58 3.41
N VAL A 109 -7.44 -14.87 4.26
CA VAL A 109 -6.15 -14.19 4.25
C VAL A 109 -5.39 -14.54 2.97
N ASP A 110 -4.82 -13.53 2.32
CA ASP A 110 -3.96 -13.70 1.13
C ASP A 110 -2.59 -14.31 1.50
N TRP A 111 -2.55 -15.61 1.79
CA TRP A 111 -1.33 -16.33 2.17
C TRP A 111 -0.22 -16.21 1.12
N GLU A 112 -0.58 -16.11 -0.16
CA GLU A 112 0.37 -15.92 -1.26
C GLU A 112 1.22 -14.66 -1.09
N VAL A 113 0.61 -13.57 -0.60
CA VAL A 113 1.31 -12.30 -0.34
C VAL A 113 2.30 -12.46 0.80
N LEU A 114 1.93 -13.17 1.87
CA LEU A 114 2.82 -13.45 3.00
C LEU A 114 4.03 -14.29 2.56
N PHE A 115 3.80 -15.36 1.79
CA PHE A 115 4.88 -16.19 1.23
C PHE A 115 5.77 -15.40 0.28
N LEU A 116 5.21 -14.51 -0.53
CA LEU A 116 5.97 -13.69 -1.46
C LEU A 116 6.84 -12.64 -0.76
N LEU A 117 6.33 -12.02 0.31
CA LEU A 117 7.12 -11.12 1.15
C LEU A 117 8.30 -11.86 1.79
N GLY A 118 8.05 -13.04 2.36
CA GLY A 118 9.10 -13.92 2.89
C GLY A 118 10.12 -14.33 1.82
N GLY A 119 9.66 -14.68 0.63
CA GLY A 119 10.51 -14.99 -0.53
C GLY A 119 11.37 -13.81 -0.97
N GLY A 120 10.83 -12.58 -0.96
CA GLY A 120 11.55 -11.35 -1.26
C GLY A 120 12.69 -11.06 -0.27
N PHE A 121 12.45 -11.28 1.03
CA PHE A 121 13.52 -11.18 2.04
C PHE A 121 14.59 -12.26 1.86
N CYS A 122 14.21 -13.50 1.55
CA CYS A 122 15.16 -14.57 1.23
C CYS A 122 16.01 -14.23 0.00
N LEU A 123 15.39 -13.69 -1.07
CA LEU A 123 16.07 -13.28 -2.29
C LEU A 123 17.06 -12.14 -2.02
N SER A 124 16.66 -11.13 -1.25
CA SER A 124 17.52 -10.02 -0.82
C SER A 124 18.74 -10.50 -0.06
N LEU A 125 18.56 -11.42 0.90
CA LEU A 125 19.67 -12.01 1.63
C LEU A 125 20.58 -12.84 0.69
N GLY A 126 20.00 -13.51 -0.31
CA GLY A 126 20.72 -14.21 -1.36
C GLY A 126 21.57 -13.27 -2.25
N PHE A 127 21.05 -12.08 -2.58
CA PHE A 127 21.79 -11.07 -3.35
C PHE A 127 22.98 -10.51 -2.56
N GLN A 128 22.82 -10.32 -1.25
CA GLN A 128 23.92 -9.91 -0.38
C GLN A 128 24.98 -10.99 -0.25
N ARG A 129 24.57 -12.25 -0.02
CA ARG A 129 25.51 -13.37 0.14
C ARG A 129 26.25 -13.71 -1.16
N SER A 130 25.61 -13.51 -2.32
CA SER A 130 26.24 -13.74 -3.62
C SER A 130 27.12 -12.59 -4.11
N GLY A 131 27.09 -11.42 -3.45
CA GLY A 131 27.77 -10.20 -3.93
C GLY A 131 27.11 -9.56 -5.15
N LEU A 132 25.94 -10.05 -5.58
CA LEU A 132 25.22 -9.51 -6.72
C LEU A 132 24.78 -8.05 -6.47
N SER A 133 24.38 -7.73 -5.25
CA SER A 133 24.01 -6.36 -4.87
C SER A 133 25.16 -5.36 -5.07
N GLU A 134 26.41 -5.79 -4.86
CA GLU A 134 27.60 -4.94 -5.06
C GLU A 134 27.84 -4.70 -6.54
N ARG A 135 27.79 -5.75 -7.36
CA ARG A 135 27.93 -5.62 -8.82
C ARG A 135 26.84 -4.76 -9.45
N ILE A 136 25.60 -4.89 -9.00
CA ILE A 136 24.49 -4.05 -9.47
C ILE A 136 24.71 -2.60 -9.04
N ALA A 137 25.13 -2.35 -7.79
CA ALA A 137 25.42 -1.01 -7.30
C ALA A 137 26.55 -0.34 -8.08
N GLU A 138 27.62 -1.07 -8.40
CA GLU A 138 28.74 -0.61 -9.24
C GLU A 138 28.29 -0.30 -10.67
N GLN A 139 27.52 -1.20 -11.29
CA GLN A 139 26.99 -0.97 -12.63
C GLN A 139 26.06 0.24 -12.66
N LEU A 140 25.18 0.38 -11.68
CA LEU A 140 24.27 1.51 -11.58
C LEU A 140 25.03 2.83 -11.35
N ALA A 141 26.05 2.81 -10.49
CA ALA A 141 26.93 3.95 -10.28
C ALA A 141 27.72 4.32 -11.55
N SER A 142 28.08 3.35 -12.38
CA SER A 142 28.73 3.60 -13.68
C SER A 142 27.78 4.05 -14.79
N ALA A 143 26.49 3.69 -14.70
CA ALA A 143 25.48 3.96 -15.72
C ALA A 143 24.66 5.23 -15.47
N THR A 144 24.69 5.75 -14.24
CA THR A 144 23.91 6.93 -13.85
C THR A 144 24.81 8.00 -13.24
N ASP A 145 24.78 9.21 -13.81
CA ASP A 145 25.46 10.40 -13.26
C ASP A 145 24.66 10.96 -12.08
N GLY A 146 24.61 10.19 -10.99
CA GLY A 146 24.10 10.62 -9.70
C GLY A 146 22.73 10.06 -9.30
N PHE A 147 22.39 10.34 -8.04
CA PHE A 147 21.23 9.81 -7.32
C PHE A 147 19.90 9.98 -8.06
N ALA A 148 19.68 11.15 -8.69
CA ALA A 148 18.42 11.46 -9.34
C ALA A 148 18.12 10.52 -10.51
N ALA A 149 19.13 10.17 -11.31
CA ALA A 149 18.97 9.27 -12.45
C ALA A 149 18.67 7.82 -12.00
N ALA A 150 19.34 7.35 -10.93
CA ALA A 150 19.05 6.04 -10.33
C ALA A 150 17.62 5.97 -9.77
N LEU A 151 17.17 7.02 -9.06
CA LEU A 151 15.80 7.14 -8.55
C LEU A 151 14.79 7.10 -9.69
N VAL A 152 15.03 7.85 -10.77
CA VAL A 152 14.15 7.87 -11.95
C VAL A 152 14.02 6.49 -12.55
N LEU A 153 15.14 5.81 -12.78
CA LEU A 153 15.15 4.48 -13.36
C LEU A 153 14.36 3.49 -12.48
N CYS A 154 14.64 3.44 -11.18
CA CYS A 154 13.96 2.54 -10.26
C CYS A 154 12.44 2.78 -10.18
N CYS A 155 12.01 4.04 -10.08
CA CYS A 155 10.59 4.38 -10.00
C CYS A 155 9.84 4.07 -11.30
N VAL A 156 10.44 4.36 -12.46
CA VAL A 156 9.85 4.03 -13.77
C VAL A 156 9.74 2.52 -13.95
N THR A 157 10.79 1.76 -13.60
CA THR A 157 10.75 0.29 -13.67
C THR A 157 9.72 -0.29 -12.71
N ALA A 158 9.62 0.22 -11.48
CA ALA A 158 8.64 -0.20 -10.51
C ALA A 158 7.20 0.07 -10.98
N CYS A 159 6.93 1.27 -11.47
CA CYS A 159 5.65 1.64 -12.04
C CYS A 159 5.28 0.73 -13.23
N ALA A 160 6.22 0.50 -14.15
CA ALA A 160 5.98 -0.34 -15.33
C ALA A 160 5.68 -1.80 -14.94
N LEU A 161 6.48 -2.38 -14.04
CA LEU A 161 6.31 -3.76 -13.59
C LEU A 161 4.99 -3.95 -12.83
N SER A 162 4.61 -2.96 -12.03
CA SER A 162 3.37 -2.99 -11.25
C SER A 162 2.09 -2.89 -12.06
N ASN A 163 2.17 -2.56 -13.35
CA ASN A 163 0.99 -2.61 -14.23
C ASN A 163 0.66 -4.03 -14.68
N VAL A 164 1.62 -4.95 -14.62
CA VAL A 164 1.48 -6.35 -15.07
C VAL A 164 1.47 -7.32 -13.89
N VAL A 165 2.17 -6.96 -12.81
CA VAL A 165 2.30 -7.74 -11.58
C VAL A 165 1.56 -7.00 -10.46
N SER A 166 1.03 -7.71 -9.45
CA SER A 166 0.34 -7.05 -8.34
C SER A 166 1.27 -6.04 -7.63
N ASN A 167 0.70 -4.92 -7.16
CA ASN A 167 1.48 -3.85 -6.52
C ASN A 167 2.30 -4.35 -5.33
N VAL A 168 1.69 -5.20 -4.50
CA VAL A 168 2.33 -5.77 -3.32
C VAL A 168 3.43 -6.75 -3.71
N ALA A 169 3.22 -7.54 -4.77
CA ALA A 169 4.25 -8.44 -5.30
C ALA A 169 5.46 -7.68 -5.83
N THR A 170 5.20 -6.64 -6.64
CA THR A 170 6.24 -5.79 -7.20
C THR A 170 7.07 -5.11 -6.10
N ALA A 171 6.41 -4.53 -5.09
CA ALA A 171 7.08 -3.94 -3.94
C ALA A 171 7.90 -4.97 -3.14
N SER A 172 7.35 -6.17 -2.91
CA SER A 172 8.03 -7.22 -2.14
C SER A 172 9.30 -7.74 -2.81
N ILE A 173 9.39 -7.66 -4.14
CA ILE A 173 10.58 -8.06 -4.91
C ILE A 173 11.60 -6.92 -5.01
N LEU A 174 11.14 -5.70 -5.32
CA LEU A 174 12.02 -4.57 -5.61
C LEU A 174 12.58 -3.91 -4.35
N LEU A 175 11.76 -3.72 -3.31
CA LEU A 175 12.18 -2.98 -2.12
C LEU A 175 13.35 -3.65 -1.38
N PRO A 176 13.35 -4.98 -1.14
CA PRO A 176 14.49 -5.63 -0.51
C PRO A 176 15.79 -5.58 -1.34
N SER A 177 15.67 -5.53 -2.66
CA SER A 177 16.80 -5.39 -3.58
C SER A 177 17.41 -3.98 -3.49
N ILE A 178 16.55 -2.95 -3.49
CA ILE A 178 16.92 -1.55 -3.38
C ILE A 178 17.54 -1.25 -2.01
N ALA A 179 17.01 -1.85 -0.95
CA ALA A 179 17.54 -1.73 0.41
C ALA A 179 19.04 -2.11 0.47
N CYS A 180 19.47 -3.11 -0.31
CA CYS A 180 20.86 -3.56 -0.35
C CYS A 180 21.78 -2.64 -1.18
N VAL A 181 21.23 -2.01 -2.23
CA VAL A 181 21.99 -1.17 -3.16
C VAL A 181 22.21 0.24 -2.60
N ALA A 182 21.21 0.81 -1.92
CA ALA A 182 21.25 2.19 -1.44
C ALA A 182 22.47 2.49 -0.51
N PRO A 183 22.78 1.68 0.53
CA PRO A 183 23.94 1.94 1.38
C PRO A 183 25.28 1.89 0.65
N LYS A 184 25.38 1.07 -0.41
CA LYS A 184 26.62 0.91 -1.20
C LYS A 184 26.93 2.15 -2.03
N GLN A 185 25.92 2.97 -2.32
CA GLN A 185 26.06 4.27 -2.96
C GLN A 185 26.17 5.43 -1.94
N GLY A 186 26.31 5.13 -0.65
CA GLY A 186 26.36 6.14 0.42
C GLY A 186 24.99 6.79 0.72
N LEU A 187 23.90 6.14 0.33
CA LEU A 187 22.54 6.69 0.45
C LEU A 187 21.77 6.03 1.58
N HIS A 188 20.91 6.81 2.23
CA HIS A 188 19.97 6.28 3.20
C HIS A 188 18.92 5.39 2.50
N PRO A 189 18.74 4.10 2.88
CA PRO A 189 17.84 3.18 2.18
C PRO A 189 16.41 3.68 2.00
N ILE A 190 15.87 4.34 3.02
CA ILE A 190 14.49 4.85 2.99
C ILE A 190 14.31 5.93 1.92
N ALA A 191 15.35 6.71 1.61
CA ALA A 191 15.28 7.76 0.60
C ALA A 191 15.02 7.19 -0.80
N LEU A 192 15.49 5.96 -1.08
CA LEU A 192 15.26 5.27 -2.35
C LEU A 192 14.05 4.32 -2.29
N MET A 193 13.85 3.63 -1.16
CA MET A 193 12.73 2.69 -0.98
C MET A 193 11.37 3.40 -0.94
N GLY A 194 11.25 4.56 -0.29
CA GLY A 194 9.98 5.27 -0.13
C GLY A 194 9.34 5.66 -1.47
N PRO A 195 10.03 6.43 -2.33
CA PRO A 195 9.50 6.80 -3.65
C PRO A 195 9.22 5.59 -4.54
N VAL A 196 10.03 4.53 -4.46
CA VAL A 196 9.79 3.30 -5.22
C VAL A 196 8.55 2.56 -4.73
N ALA A 197 8.32 2.49 -3.42
CA ALA A 197 7.10 1.90 -2.86
C ALA A 197 5.84 2.65 -3.31
N VAL A 198 5.89 3.99 -3.33
CA VAL A 198 4.81 4.82 -3.86
C VAL A 198 4.63 4.59 -5.36
N SER A 199 5.72 4.45 -6.11
CA SER A 199 5.67 4.19 -7.56
C SER A 199 5.06 2.83 -7.90
N CYS A 200 5.25 1.80 -7.06
CA CYS A 200 4.52 0.52 -7.18
C CYS A 200 3.01 0.68 -7.03
N SER A 201 2.51 1.79 -6.47
CA SER A 201 1.07 2.02 -6.35
C SER A 201 0.47 2.69 -7.60
N PHE A 202 1.30 3.18 -8.53
CA PHE A 202 0.88 3.86 -9.75
C PHE A 202 0.53 2.87 -10.89
N SER A 203 -0.37 1.92 -10.59
CA SER A 203 -0.88 0.97 -11.58
C SER A 203 -2.18 1.48 -12.22
N PHE A 204 -2.07 2.34 -13.22
CA PHE A 204 -3.22 2.98 -13.88
C PHE A 204 -3.47 2.53 -15.32
N LEU A 205 -2.54 1.83 -15.98
CA LEU A 205 -2.62 1.56 -17.42
C LEU A 205 -3.52 0.38 -17.77
N LEU A 206 -3.47 -0.69 -16.96
CA LEU A 206 -4.09 -1.97 -17.30
C LEU A 206 -5.24 -2.35 -16.35
N PRO A 207 -6.35 -2.92 -16.86
CA PRO A 207 -7.46 -3.39 -16.03
C PRO A 207 -7.06 -4.52 -15.08
N ILE A 208 -6.05 -5.31 -15.45
CA ILE A 208 -5.58 -6.46 -14.67
C ILE A 208 -4.72 -6.05 -13.47
N GLY A 209 -4.22 -4.82 -13.44
CA GLY A 209 -3.26 -4.37 -12.42
C GLY A 209 -3.88 -4.20 -11.03
N THR A 210 -5.15 -3.77 -10.93
CA THR A 210 -5.82 -3.57 -9.64
C THR A 210 -7.34 -3.87 -9.70
N PRO A 211 -7.97 -4.34 -8.61
CA PRO A 211 -9.42 -4.59 -8.58
C PRO A 211 -10.29 -3.36 -8.93
N PRO A 212 -9.99 -2.12 -8.46
CA PRO A 212 -10.77 -0.94 -8.85
C PRO A 212 -10.73 -0.66 -10.35
N ASN A 213 -9.58 -0.88 -11.00
CA ASN A 213 -9.42 -0.73 -12.44
C ASN A 213 -10.27 -1.74 -13.22
N ALA A 214 -10.27 -3.01 -12.78
CA ALA A 214 -11.10 -4.06 -13.36
C ALA A 214 -12.59 -3.76 -13.19
N LEU A 215 -12.99 -3.28 -12.00
CA LEU A 215 -14.36 -2.88 -11.70
C LEU A 215 -14.83 -1.75 -12.63
N ALA A 216 -14.02 -0.70 -12.78
CA ALA A 216 -14.33 0.44 -13.65
C ALA A 216 -14.57 0.01 -15.11
N VAL A 217 -13.75 -0.89 -15.65
CA VAL A 217 -13.93 -1.42 -17.02
C VAL A 217 -15.15 -2.34 -17.12
N SER A 218 -15.50 -3.06 -16.05
CA SER A 218 -16.68 -3.94 -16.02
C SER A 218 -18.01 -3.17 -16.13
N THR A 219 -18.03 -1.88 -15.77
CA THR A 219 -19.22 -1.03 -15.92
C THR A 219 -19.62 -0.77 -17.38
N GLY A 220 -18.76 -1.08 -18.36
CA GLY A 220 -19.00 -0.80 -19.78
C GLY A 220 -18.84 0.66 -20.21
N HIS A 221 -18.72 1.60 -19.26
CA HIS A 221 -18.61 3.04 -19.55
C HIS A 221 -17.17 3.46 -19.92
N VAL A 222 -16.17 2.65 -19.60
CA VAL A 222 -14.74 2.95 -19.85
C VAL A 222 -14.14 1.89 -20.76
N THR A 223 -13.63 2.30 -21.93
CA THR A 223 -12.93 1.38 -22.83
C THR A 223 -11.49 1.15 -22.39
N LYS A 224 -10.95 -0.05 -22.68
CA LYS A 224 -9.55 -0.42 -22.38
C LYS A 224 -8.53 0.58 -22.97
N ARG A 225 -8.80 1.12 -24.16
CA ARG A 225 -7.93 2.11 -24.82
C ARG A 225 -7.95 3.47 -24.13
N GLN A 226 -9.13 3.94 -23.73
CA GLN A 226 -9.26 5.18 -22.95
C GLN A 226 -8.53 5.05 -21.62
N MET A 227 -8.71 3.92 -20.94
CA MET A 227 -8.03 3.63 -19.70
C MET A 227 -6.51 3.62 -19.85
N ALA A 228 -5.97 2.94 -20.87
CA ALA A 228 -4.52 2.91 -21.10
C ALA A 228 -3.94 4.31 -21.42
N ALA A 229 -4.66 5.12 -22.21
CA ALA A 229 -4.22 6.47 -22.57
C ALA A 229 -4.22 7.42 -21.36
N VAL A 230 -5.33 7.46 -20.62
CA VAL A 230 -5.48 8.31 -19.43
C VAL A 230 -4.57 7.82 -18.31
N GLY A 231 -4.50 6.51 -18.08
CA GLY A 231 -3.65 5.89 -17.08
C GLY A 231 -2.16 6.09 -17.35
N GLY A 232 -1.74 6.04 -18.61
CA GLY A 232 -0.37 6.36 -19.01
C GLY A 232 -0.02 7.82 -18.70
N ALA A 233 -0.88 8.75 -19.11
CA ALA A 233 -0.69 10.18 -18.81
C ALA A 233 -0.66 10.45 -17.29
N LEU A 234 -1.57 9.82 -16.54
CA LEU A 234 -1.63 9.94 -15.08
C LEU A 234 -0.40 9.36 -14.40
N SER A 235 0.12 8.22 -14.88
CA SER A 235 1.34 7.61 -14.33
C SER A 235 2.56 8.51 -14.52
N VAL A 236 2.69 9.12 -15.71
CA VAL A 236 3.76 10.09 -15.99
C VAL A 236 3.61 11.33 -15.09
N LEU A 237 2.38 11.84 -14.92
CA LEU A 237 2.09 12.97 -14.05
C LEU A 237 2.43 12.66 -12.58
N CYS A 238 2.02 11.51 -12.07
CA CYS A 238 2.30 11.06 -10.70
C CYS A 238 3.81 10.87 -10.46
N LEU A 239 4.52 10.28 -11.42
CA LEU A 239 5.97 10.17 -11.37
C LEU A 239 6.63 11.55 -11.37
N ALA A 240 6.25 12.46 -12.26
CA ALA A 240 6.77 13.82 -12.30
C ALA A 240 6.52 14.58 -10.99
N LEU A 241 5.33 14.43 -10.41
CA LEU A 241 4.97 15.03 -9.12
C LEU A 241 5.81 14.42 -7.99
N LEU A 242 6.02 13.11 -7.99
CA LEU A 242 6.89 12.42 -7.03
C LEU A 242 8.34 12.93 -7.12
N PHE A 243 8.89 13.09 -8.32
CA PHE A 243 10.23 13.65 -8.51
C PHE A 243 10.32 15.11 -8.06
N THR A 244 9.29 15.91 -8.33
CA THR A 244 9.24 17.32 -7.91
C THR A 244 9.20 17.41 -6.38
N LEU A 245 8.35 16.61 -5.75
CA LEU A 245 8.25 16.52 -4.29
C LEU A 245 9.59 16.13 -3.66
N TYR A 246 10.27 15.15 -4.26
CA TYR A 246 11.59 14.70 -3.85
C TYR A 246 12.65 15.80 -4.01
N ALA A 247 12.69 16.46 -5.17
CA ALA A 247 13.64 17.53 -5.48
C ALA A 247 13.45 18.76 -4.55
N MET A 248 12.23 19.03 -4.12
CA MET A 248 11.92 20.09 -3.14
C MET A 248 12.34 19.73 -1.71
N GLY A 249 12.94 18.55 -1.46
CA GLY A 249 13.45 18.15 -0.14
C GLY A 249 12.37 17.86 0.91
N THR A 250 11.10 17.93 0.53
CA THR A 250 9.96 17.71 1.44
C THR A 250 9.96 16.29 2.04
N LEU A 251 10.57 15.32 1.37
CA LEU A 251 10.71 13.96 1.90
C LEU A 251 11.61 13.92 3.15
N GLY A 252 12.62 14.78 3.25
CA GLY A 252 13.48 14.91 4.44
C GLY A 252 12.80 15.63 5.62
N LEU A 253 11.71 16.36 5.37
CA LEU A 253 10.84 16.94 6.41
C LEU A 253 9.82 15.91 6.95
N VAL A 254 9.39 14.96 6.10
CA VAL A 254 8.38 13.95 6.45
C VAL A 254 9.02 12.66 7.00
N MET A 255 10.20 12.29 6.51
CA MET A 255 10.97 11.13 6.99
C MET A 255 12.30 11.61 7.57
N PRO A 256 12.48 11.58 8.91
CA PRO A 256 13.79 11.85 9.49
C PRO A 256 14.77 10.81 8.97
N LEU A 257 15.76 11.26 8.17
CA LEU A 257 16.80 10.42 7.58
C LEU A 257 17.92 10.10 8.58
N ASP A 258 17.69 10.44 9.85
CA ASP A 258 18.64 10.40 10.94
C ASP A 258 18.78 8.99 11.54
N HIS A 259 17.76 8.14 11.36
CA HIS A 259 17.75 6.77 11.87
C HIS A 259 17.22 5.77 10.83
N VAL A 260 17.99 4.71 10.60
CA VAL A 260 17.56 3.54 9.84
C VAL A 260 16.73 2.64 10.76
N PRO A 261 15.47 2.27 10.39
CA PRO A 261 14.66 1.35 11.16
C PRO A 261 15.38 0.01 11.37
N PRO A 262 15.24 -0.65 12.52
CA PRO A 262 15.91 -1.93 12.80
C PRO A 262 15.64 -3.00 11.75
N SER A 263 14.41 -3.06 11.21
CA SER A 263 14.04 -4.00 10.14
C SER A 263 14.80 -3.77 8.84
N VAL A 264 15.08 -2.51 8.49
CA VAL A 264 15.88 -2.14 7.31
C VAL A 264 17.36 -2.34 7.62
N ALA A 265 17.82 -2.01 8.83
CA ALA A 265 19.19 -2.22 9.24
C ALA A 265 19.56 -3.72 9.26
N GLU A 266 18.66 -4.59 9.72
CA GLU A 266 18.83 -6.04 9.74
C GLU A 266 18.87 -6.61 8.32
N VAL A 267 17.94 -6.20 7.45
CA VAL A 267 17.97 -6.55 6.02
C VAL A 267 19.27 -6.09 5.39
N CYS A 268 19.72 -4.86 5.63
CA CYS A 268 20.91 -4.31 5.00
C CYS A 268 22.23 -4.69 5.71
N LYS A 269 22.17 -5.44 6.82
CA LYS A 269 23.30 -5.65 7.76
C LYS A 269 24.04 -4.35 8.11
N LEU A 270 23.30 -3.25 8.24
CA LEU A 270 23.85 -1.99 8.72
C LEU A 270 24.08 -2.14 10.22
N LYS A 271 25.32 -1.84 10.66
CA LYS A 271 25.65 -1.85 12.08
C LYS A 271 24.77 -0.78 12.76
N PRO A 272 24.01 -1.11 13.82
CA PRO A 272 23.24 -0.11 14.54
C PRO A 272 24.20 0.96 15.06
N ASP A 273 23.78 2.22 14.92
CA ASP A 273 24.57 3.44 15.08
C ASP A 273 25.79 3.33 16.00
N GLY A 274 26.95 3.49 15.37
CA GLY A 274 28.22 3.73 16.02
C GLY A 274 29.05 4.69 15.18
N ASP A 275 28.91 5.99 15.45
CA ASP A 275 29.89 7.05 15.18
C ASP A 275 30.36 7.29 13.72
N GLY A 276 29.48 7.12 12.73
CA GLY A 276 29.82 7.42 11.32
C GLY A 276 29.32 8.77 10.79
N ALA A 277 28.18 9.27 11.28
CA ALA A 277 27.46 10.40 10.67
C ALA A 277 27.98 11.78 11.14
N ARG A 278 29.30 11.95 11.20
CA ARG A 278 29.90 13.25 11.58
C ARG A 278 30.86 13.88 10.57
N ASN A 279 31.14 13.24 9.43
CA ASN A 279 31.86 13.89 8.34
C ASN A 279 31.67 13.13 7.03
N GLN A 280 30.79 13.62 6.17
CA GLN A 280 30.95 13.80 4.70
C GLN A 280 29.60 13.97 4.03
#